data_AF-A0A3G7HM11-F1
#
_entry.id   AF-A0A3G7HM11-F1
#
_cell.length_a   1.000
_cell.length_b   1.000
_cell.length_c   1.000
_cell.angle_alpha   90.00
_cell.angle_beta   90.00
_cell.angle_gamma   90.00
#
_symmetry.space_group_name_H-M   'P 1'
#
loop_
_entity.id
_entity.type
_entity.pdbx_description
1 polymer ?
#
loop_
_entity_poly.entity_id
_entity_poly.type
_entity_poly.pdbx_seq_one_letter_code
_entity_poly.pdbx_strand_id
1 'polypeptide(L)' 'NFTAMTRLDQNRAQSQLAAKIGVPVKDVKNVIIWGNHSSTQFPDPANAVVTIGGVQKPVPAAINDDEYLKGAFVT' A
#
# COMPACT_ATOMS: atom_id res chain seq x y z
N ASN A 1 -26.59 6.59 -6.81
CA ASN A 1 -25.28 6.05 -6.36
C ASN A 1 -24.18 6.75 -7.13
N PHE A 2 -23.49 7.70 -6.51
CA PHE A 2 -22.38 8.45 -7.10
C PHE A 2 -21.09 8.14 -6.33
N THR A 3 -19.98 7.95 -7.04
CA THR A 3 -18.65 7.70 -6.44
C THR A 3 -17.56 8.41 -7.27
N ALA A 4 -16.38 8.61 -6.68
CA ALA A 4 -15.19 9.13 -7.35
C ALA A 4 -14.09 8.06 -7.35
N MET A 5 -13.25 8.03 -8.38
CA MET A 5 -12.28 6.96 -8.59
C MET A 5 -10.90 7.30 -8.00
N THR A 6 -10.53 6.66 -6.89
CA THR A 6 -9.16 6.65 -6.31
C THR A 6 -8.46 5.30 -6.54
N ARG A 7 -9.07 4.41 -7.33
CA ARG A 7 -8.59 3.04 -7.54
C ARG A 7 -7.21 2.99 -8.20
N LEU A 8 -6.89 3.96 -9.05
CA LEU A 8 -5.57 4.05 -9.66
C LEU A 8 -4.50 4.32 -8.61
N ASP A 9 -4.76 5.19 -7.64
CA ASP A 9 -3.81 5.46 -6.56
C ASP A 9 -3.62 4.24 -5.67
N GLN A 10 -4.71 3.52 -5.37
CA GLN A 10 -4.65 2.27 -4.62
C GLN A 10 -3.79 1.22 -5.33
N ASN A 11 -3.90 1.10 -6.65
CA ASN A 11 -3.06 0.21 -7.46
C ASN A 11 -1.58 0.65 -7.47
N ARG A 12 -1.30 1.97 -7.49
CA ARG A 12 0.07 2.51 -7.40
C ARG A 12 0.71 2.21 -6.05
N ALA A 13 0.01 2.48 -4.96
CA ALA A 13 0.47 2.16 -3.61
C ALA A 13 0.75 0.66 -3.46
N GLN A 14 -0.14 -0.20 -3.98
CA GLN A 14 0.06 -1.65 -3.99
C GLN A 14 1.34 -2.07 -4.75
N SER A 15 1.62 -1.47 -5.91
CA SER A 15 2.82 -1.83 -6.68
C SER A 15 4.11 -1.36 -6.00
N GLN A 16 4.11 -0.18 -5.37
CA GLN A 16 5.26 0.33 -4.63
C GLN A 16 5.60 -0.55 -3.43
N LEU A 17 4.60 -0.97 -2.64
CA LEU A 17 4.80 -1.88 -1.52
C LEU A 17 5.34 -3.24 -1.99
N ALA A 18 4.78 -3.78 -3.08
CA ALA A 18 5.25 -5.03 -3.66
C ALA A 18 6.71 -4.94 -4.13
N ALA A 19 7.09 -3.83 -4.78
CA ALA A 19 8.45 -3.58 -5.22
C ALA A 19 9.44 -3.43 -4.05
N LYS A 20 9.06 -2.70 -2.98
CA LYS A 20 9.87 -2.54 -1.76
C LYS A 20 10.12 -3.88 -1.05
N ILE A 21 9.14 -4.78 -1.04
CA ILE A 21 9.23 -6.10 -0.39
C ILE A 21 9.89 -7.16 -1.31
N GLY A 22 9.83 -6.97 -2.63
CA GLY A 22 10.36 -7.93 -3.61
C GLY A 22 9.40 -9.09 -3.92
N VAL A 23 8.09 -8.82 -3.96
CA VAL A 23 7.04 -9.83 -4.23
C VAL A 23 6.18 -9.45 -5.44
N PRO A 24 5.46 -10.40 -6.06
CA PRO A 24 4.43 -10.08 -7.03
C PRO A 24 3.33 -9.18 -6.43
N VAL A 25 2.83 -8.21 -7.21
CA VAL A 25 1.79 -7.26 -6.76
C VAL A 25 0.53 -7.96 -6.25
N LYS A 26 0.17 -9.10 -6.85
CA LYS A 26 -0.99 -9.93 -6.43
C LYS A 26 -0.92 -10.41 -4.97
N ASP A 27 0.29 -10.46 -4.39
CA ASP A 27 0.53 -10.97 -3.06
C ASP A 27 0.39 -9.88 -1.98
N VAL A 28 0.30 -8.62 -2.38
CA VAL A 28 -0.04 -7.48 -1.50
C VAL A 28 -1.54 -7.22 -1.57
N LYS A 29 -2.21 -7.09 -0.43
CA LYS A 29 -3.67 -6.85 -0.33
C LYS A 29 -3.99 -5.82 0.74
N ASN A 30 -5.22 -5.32 0.73
CA ASN A 30 -5.78 -4.43 1.76
C ASN A 30 -5.06 -3.07 1.91
N VAL A 31 -4.49 -2.56 0.82
CA VAL A 31 -3.99 -1.18 0.77
C VAL A 31 -5.16 -0.21 0.66
N ILE A 32 -5.15 0.85 1.47
CA ILE A 32 -6.25 1.82 1.55
C ILE A 32 -5.74 3.19 1.09
N ILE A 33 -6.59 3.93 0.36
CA ILE A 33 -6.35 5.34 0.05
C ILE A 33 -7.42 6.15 0.77
N TRP A 34 -6.99 7.08 1.62
CA TRP A 34 -7.88 8.01 2.30
C TRP A 34 -7.82 9.40 1.66
N GLY A 35 -8.96 10.10 1.66
CA GLY A 35 -9.06 11.49 1.22
C GLY A 35 -9.40 11.66 -0.27
N ASN A 36 -8.74 12.61 -0.91
CA ASN A 36 -9.05 13.07 -2.28
C ASN A 36 -8.10 12.47 -3.32
N HIS A 37 -8.55 12.31 -4.57
CA HIS A 37 -7.65 12.02 -5.70
C HIS A 37 -6.81 13.25 -6.04
N SER A 38 -5.72 13.44 -5.30
CA SER A 38 -4.82 14.59 -5.38
C SER A 38 -3.48 14.26 -4.69
N SER A 39 -2.56 15.23 -4.63
CA SER A 39 -1.31 15.09 -3.88
C SER A 39 -1.50 15.11 -2.36
N THR A 40 -2.70 15.42 -1.85
CA THR A 40 -3.01 15.38 -0.40
C THR A 40 -3.69 14.08 0.03
N GLN A 41 -3.69 13.06 -0.82
CA GLN A 41 -4.17 11.73 -0.46
C GLN A 41 -3.29 11.12 0.64
N PHE A 42 -3.84 10.15 1.36
CA PHE A 42 -3.06 9.38 2.34
C PHE A 42 -3.07 7.89 1.97
N PRO A 43 -1.99 7.38 1.36
CA PRO A 43 -1.78 5.95 1.15
C PRO A 43 -1.48 5.27 2.49
N ASP A 44 -2.34 4.35 2.91
CA ASP A 44 -2.28 3.70 4.21
C ASP A 44 -1.92 2.21 4.07
N PRO A 45 -0.72 1.79 4.54
CA PRO A 45 -0.29 0.40 4.55
C PRO A 45 -0.58 -0.31 5.88
N ALA A 46 -1.16 0.35 6.90
CA ALA A 46 -1.29 -0.19 8.25
C ALA A 46 -2.11 -1.48 8.32
N ASN A 47 -3.14 -1.59 7.46
CA ASN A 47 -3.99 -2.77 7.34
C ASN A 47 -3.62 -3.66 6.15
N ALA A 48 -2.57 -3.30 5.40
CA ALA A 48 -2.14 -4.06 4.25
C ALA A 48 -1.44 -5.35 4.69
N VAL A 49 -1.66 -6.42 3.93
CA VAL A 49 -1.04 -7.74 4.16
C VAL A 49 -0.28 -8.17 2.93
N VAL A 50 0.81 -8.90 3.14
CA VAL A 50 1.63 -9.49 2.08
C VAL A 50 1.76 -10.99 2.29
N THR A 51 1.63 -11.78 1.21
CA THR A 51 1.89 -13.22 1.22
C THR A 51 3.33 -13.50 0.81
N ILE A 52 4.13 -14.11 1.68
CA ILE A 52 5.52 -14.51 1.40
C ILE A 52 5.65 -15.99 1.73
N GLY A 53 6.02 -16.82 0.74
CA GLY A 53 6.14 -18.27 0.93
C GLY A 53 4.82 -18.94 1.40
N GLY A 54 3.67 -18.41 0.97
CA GLY A 54 2.35 -18.91 1.38
C GLY A 54 1.85 -18.42 2.75
N VAL A 55 2.65 -17.65 3.49
CA VAL A 55 2.30 -17.10 4.80
C VAL A 55 1.97 -15.62 4.68
N GLN A 56 0.84 -15.20 5.25
CA GLN A 56 0.47 -13.79 5.32
C GLN A 56 1.17 -13.08 6.48
N LYS A 57 1.65 -11.86 6.22
CA LYS A 57 2.27 -10.96 7.20
C LYS A 57 1.73 -9.55 7.01
N PRO A 58 1.64 -8.73 8.08
CA PRO A 58 1.40 -7.31 7.93
C PRO A 58 2.50 -6.64 7.09
N VAL A 59 2.12 -5.78 6.15
CA VAL A 59 3.06 -5.02 5.32
C VAL A 59 4.03 -4.18 6.17
N PRO A 60 3.60 -3.46 7.22
CA PRO A 60 4.54 -2.70 8.05
C PRO A 60 5.63 -3.57 8.68
N ALA A 61 5.27 -4.77 9.14
CA ALA A 61 6.21 -5.72 9.71
C ALA A 61 7.14 -6.35 8.63
N ALA A 62 6.66 -6.52 7.41
CA ALA A 62 7.46 -7.06 6.31
C ALA A 62 8.47 -6.04 5.77
N ILE A 63 8.11 -4.76 5.76
CA ILE A 63 8.99 -3.66 5.31
C ILE A 63 9.98 -3.28 6.42
N ASN A 64 9.55 -3.28 7.70
CA ASN A 64 10.37 -2.96 8.87
C ASN A 64 11.18 -1.66 8.72
N ASP A 65 10.56 -0.65 8.11
CA ASP A 65 11.16 0.65 7.76
C ASP A 65 10.07 1.72 7.89
N ASP A 66 9.88 2.18 9.14
CA ASP A 66 8.86 3.15 9.53
C ASP A 66 9.08 4.53 8.87
N GLU A 67 10.34 4.90 8.61
CA GLU A 67 10.70 6.15 7.97
C GLU A 67 10.26 6.16 6.51
N TYR A 68 10.48 5.06 5.78
CA TYR A 68 9.94 4.89 4.44
C TYR A 68 8.41 4.96 4.42
N LEU A 69 7.74 4.25 5.33
CA LEU A 69 6.26 4.17 5.36
C LEU A 69 5.59 5.49 5.71
N LYS A 70 6.22 6.33 6.54
CA LYS A 70 5.71 7.64 6.95
C LYS A 70 6.20 8.79 6.05
N GLY A 71 7.22 8.56 5.24
CA GLY A 71 7.85 9.55 4.36
C GLY A 71 7.68 9.21 2.89
N ALA A 72 8.71 8.59 2.31
CA ALA A 72 8.84 8.37 0.86
C ALA A 72 7.71 7.54 0.23
N PHE A 73 6.97 6.76 1.01
CA PHE A 73 5.79 6.03 0.50
C PHE A 73 4.55 6.93 0.37
N VAL A 74 4.43 7.95 1.22
CA VAL A 74 3.27 8.86 1.28
C VAL A 74 3.44 10.06 0.34
N THR A 75 4.69 10.39 -0.02
CA THR A 75 5.08 11.57 -0.82
C THR A 75 5.46 11.22 -2.24
#